data_AF-A0A495ZFC0-F1
#
_entry.id   AF-A0A495ZFC0-F1
#
_cell.length_a   1.000
_cell.length_b   1.000
_cell.length_c   1.000
_cell.angle_alpha   90.00
_cell.angle_beta   90.00
_cell.angle_gamma   90.00
#
_symmetry.space_group_name_H-M   'P 1'
#
loop_
_entity.id
_entity.type
_entity.pdbx_description
1 polymer ?
#
loop_
_entity_poly.entity_id
_entity_poly.type
_entity_poly.pdbx_seq_one_letter_code
_entity_poly.pdbx_strand_id
1 'polypeptide(L)'
;MKAKHIVHILTLLLTLGTVAFFVARPEAQTAEDPWEAWVDQQTETVLKSAEDIDESQRPEMRAKIREKFSALAAELKNEIASPPQMQDYAILQTVKQLRNAYDEGYNRKHKDTPVRVSYRVGDAEIFAYNKNIPIAEVDAKYPRDTWLQMLLDKGITIKNADAYWGYLFLRDTLVHLERQPQVWTSGLFGIPATEDWETYKAAYIERELDQIQKRLRERQLAPVFNIDEIVKEHHRHLGKDDVPGKLFRSLQGFPKEIPWVEFNKKHVLVVPQTVKALRDAYDDKYNEKYTITSGSVSYTLNGVNFKYDVPLPMSEVDAKYPREEWLQMLLNKGITIDNFEEYWTYLSKRDELVELEKHSEVWSSGLFGIAPTEDWETYKDAYLKQMVEKLHRRNGKAAVYFGKADADAALIGAEEALKRSRELIENLEQSKPLLRDR
;
A
#
# COMPACT_ATOMS: atom_id res chain seq x y z
N MET A 1 -5.61 -6.48 -29.25
CA MET A 1 -4.97 -6.51 -27.91
C MET A 1 -4.41 -7.92 -27.66
N LYS A 2 -3.21 -8.10 -27.09
CA LYS A 2 -2.63 -9.46 -26.91
C LYS A 2 -3.17 -10.07 -25.61
N ALA A 3 -3.59 -11.34 -25.64
CA ALA A 3 -4.16 -12.14 -24.54
C ALA A 3 -3.42 -12.11 -23.17
N LYS A 4 -2.23 -11.49 -23.12
CA LYS A 4 -1.37 -11.35 -21.94
C LYS A 4 -1.86 -10.34 -20.89
N HIS A 5 -2.65 -9.32 -21.28
CA HIS A 5 -3.18 -8.32 -20.33
C HIS A 5 -4.32 -8.83 -19.47
N ILE A 6 -5.07 -9.80 -20.00
CA ILE A 6 -6.27 -10.36 -19.38
C ILE A 6 -5.91 -11.28 -18.21
N VAL A 7 -4.76 -11.96 -18.28
CA VAL A 7 -4.28 -12.83 -17.19
C VAL A 7 -3.92 -12.03 -15.94
N HIS A 8 -3.32 -10.85 -16.06
CA HIS A 8 -2.98 -10.01 -14.89
C HIS A 8 -4.22 -9.38 -14.24
N ILE A 9 -5.23 -9.00 -15.03
CA ILE A 9 -6.53 -8.49 -14.52
C ILE A 9 -7.31 -9.61 -13.82
N LEU A 10 -7.30 -10.84 -14.36
CA LEU A 10 -7.92 -12.02 -13.74
C LEU A 10 -7.27 -12.41 -12.42
N THR A 11 -5.94 -12.36 -12.32
CA THR A 11 -5.23 -12.63 -11.06
C THR A 11 -5.47 -11.53 -10.02
N LEU A 12 -5.78 -10.29 -10.44
CA LEU A 12 -6.14 -9.18 -9.54
C LEU A 12 -7.56 -9.25 -9.00
N LEU A 13 -8.51 -9.68 -9.81
CA LEU A 13 -9.92 -9.75 -9.42
C LEU A 13 -10.21 -10.98 -8.55
N LEU A 14 -9.42 -12.06 -8.71
CA LEU A 14 -9.43 -13.22 -7.81
C LEU A 14 -8.93 -12.89 -6.40
N THR A 15 -8.04 -11.89 -6.23
CA THR A 15 -7.50 -11.52 -4.91
C THR A 15 -8.33 -10.46 -4.17
N LEU A 16 -9.23 -9.75 -4.85
CA LEU A 16 -10.14 -8.73 -4.28
C LEU A 16 -11.44 -9.29 -3.68
N GLY A 17 -11.69 -10.61 -3.77
CA GLY A 17 -12.93 -11.26 -3.32
C GLY A 17 -13.09 -11.48 -1.80
N THR A 18 -12.21 -10.93 -0.95
CA THR A 18 -12.11 -11.28 0.48
C THR A 18 -12.40 -10.15 1.46
N VAL A 19 -13.49 -9.38 1.25
CA VAL A 19 -14.08 -8.58 2.35
C VAL A 19 -15.59 -8.81 2.38
N ALA A 20 -16.04 -9.71 3.27
CA ALA A 20 -17.44 -10.09 3.44
C ALA A 20 -18.11 -9.33 4.60
N PHE A 21 -19.31 -8.80 4.37
CA PHE A 21 -20.28 -8.45 5.41
C PHE A 21 -21.63 -9.09 5.08
N PHE A 22 -22.20 -9.81 6.04
CA PHE A 22 -23.43 -10.58 5.86
C PHE A 22 -24.67 -9.73 6.17
N VAL A 23 -25.52 -9.49 5.16
CA VAL A 23 -26.93 -9.12 5.37
C VAL A 23 -27.77 -9.97 4.42
N ALA A 24 -28.54 -10.90 4.97
CA ALA A 24 -29.47 -11.71 4.19
C ALA A 24 -30.70 -10.89 3.79
N ARG A 25 -31.02 -10.85 2.49
CA ARG A 25 -32.35 -10.44 1.99
C ARG A 25 -33.02 -11.65 1.33
N PRO A 26 -34.28 -11.98 1.68
CA PRO A 26 -35.00 -13.06 1.05
C PRO A 26 -35.93 -12.49 -0.02
N GLU A 27 -35.49 -12.45 -1.28
CA GLU A 27 -36.42 -12.29 -2.39
C GLU A 27 -36.15 -13.33 -3.46
N ALA A 28 -37.20 -14.10 -3.73
CA ALA A 28 -37.23 -15.24 -4.63
C ALA A 28 -37.13 -14.78 -6.09
N GLN A 29 -36.12 -15.30 -6.80
CA GLN A 29 -36.07 -15.32 -8.26
C GLN A 29 -35.70 -16.75 -8.70
N THR A 30 -36.22 -17.12 -9.87
CA THR A 30 -36.14 -18.41 -10.55
C THR A 30 -34.85 -19.20 -10.31
N ALA A 31 -34.98 -20.51 -10.11
CA ALA A 31 -33.96 -21.46 -9.62
C ALA A 31 -32.70 -21.62 -10.50
N GLU A 32 -31.98 -20.54 -10.79
CA GLU A 32 -30.56 -20.58 -11.13
C GLU A 32 -29.75 -20.71 -9.83
N ASP A 33 -28.70 -21.54 -9.85
CA ASP A 33 -27.76 -21.65 -8.72
C ASP A 33 -27.26 -20.23 -8.41
N PRO A 34 -27.47 -19.70 -7.18
CA PRO A 34 -27.04 -18.34 -6.84
C PRO A 34 -25.55 -18.13 -7.07
N TRP A 35 -24.75 -19.20 -7.00
CA TRP A 35 -23.33 -19.14 -7.33
C TRP A 35 -23.05 -19.04 -8.82
N GLU A 36 -23.82 -19.71 -9.68
CA GLU A 36 -23.68 -19.55 -11.14
C GLU A 36 -24.09 -18.14 -11.56
N ALA A 37 -25.15 -17.60 -10.98
CA ALA A 37 -25.54 -16.20 -11.18
C ALA A 37 -24.44 -15.22 -10.74
N TRP A 38 -23.79 -15.49 -9.59
CA TRP A 38 -22.65 -14.70 -9.11
C TRP A 38 -21.45 -14.79 -10.07
N VAL A 39 -21.09 -15.99 -10.53
CA VAL A 39 -20.01 -16.23 -11.51
C VAL A 39 -20.27 -15.44 -12.80
N ASP A 40 -21.51 -15.50 -13.31
CA ASP A 40 -21.92 -14.76 -14.50
C ASP A 40 -21.80 -13.25 -14.31
N GLN A 41 -22.30 -12.75 -13.18
CA GLN A 41 -22.27 -11.34 -12.84
C GLN A 41 -20.84 -10.80 -12.71
N GLN A 42 -19.94 -11.54 -12.05
CA GLN A 42 -18.51 -11.18 -11.97
C GLN A 42 -17.90 -11.15 -13.37
N THR A 43 -18.15 -12.20 -14.17
CA THR A 43 -17.62 -12.33 -15.52
C THR A 43 -17.99 -11.13 -16.40
N GLU A 44 -19.26 -10.73 -16.40
CA GLU A 44 -19.72 -9.58 -17.17
C GLU A 44 -19.17 -8.24 -16.64
N THR A 45 -18.97 -8.12 -15.32
CA THR A 45 -18.37 -6.93 -14.71
C THR A 45 -16.93 -6.73 -15.18
N VAL A 46 -16.13 -7.80 -15.20
CA VAL A 46 -14.76 -7.76 -15.72
C VAL A 46 -14.75 -7.42 -17.21
N LEU A 47 -15.63 -8.05 -18.00
CA LEU A 47 -15.74 -7.78 -19.43
C LEU A 47 -16.14 -6.33 -19.73
N LYS A 48 -17.02 -5.73 -18.92
CA LYS A 48 -17.40 -4.31 -19.07
C LYS A 48 -16.27 -3.35 -18.69
N SER A 49 -15.46 -3.71 -17.70
CA SER A 49 -14.35 -2.87 -17.23
C SER A 49 -13.15 -2.81 -18.19
N ALA A 50 -13.03 -3.82 -19.05
CA ALA A 50 -12.04 -3.85 -20.11
C ALA A 50 -12.54 -3.01 -21.29
N GLU A 51 -12.26 -1.70 -21.24
CA GLU A 51 -12.46 -0.81 -22.38
C GLU A 51 -11.69 -1.37 -23.61
N ASP A 52 -12.36 -1.40 -24.77
CA ASP A 52 -11.82 -1.83 -26.07
C ASP A 52 -11.59 -3.35 -26.32
N ILE A 53 -12.41 -4.24 -25.76
CA ILE A 53 -12.43 -5.63 -26.23
C ILE A 53 -13.00 -5.70 -27.65
N ASP A 54 -12.21 -6.27 -28.57
CA ASP A 54 -12.70 -6.66 -29.90
C ASP A 54 -13.86 -7.67 -29.75
N GLU A 55 -15.01 -7.35 -30.33
CA GLU A 55 -16.23 -8.15 -30.21
C GLU A 55 -16.02 -9.60 -30.67
N SER A 56 -15.09 -9.84 -31.60
CA SER A 56 -14.71 -11.18 -32.05
C SER A 56 -13.95 -11.99 -30.98
N GLN A 57 -13.28 -11.33 -30.03
CA GLN A 57 -12.53 -11.95 -28.93
C GLN A 57 -13.36 -12.08 -27.64
N ARG A 58 -14.49 -11.38 -27.56
CA ARG A 58 -15.36 -11.33 -26.39
C ARG A 58 -15.83 -12.71 -25.90
N PRO A 59 -16.25 -13.67 -26.76
CA PRO A 59 -16.68 -14.99 -26.30
C PRO A 59 -15.55 -15.80 -25.66
N GLU A 60 -14.35 -15.76 -26.25
CA GLU A 60 -13.18 -16.47 -25.71
C GLU A 60 -12.76 -15.89 -24.36
N MET A 61 -12.76 -14.55 -24.25
CA MET A 61 -12.47 -13.87 -22.99
C MET A 61 -13.52 -14.18 -21.93
N ARG A 62 -14.81 -14.17 -22.28
CA ARG A 62 -15.90 -14.54 -21.37
C ARG A 62 -15.70 -15.94 -20.82
N ALA A 63 -15.39 -16.92 -21.67
CA ALA A 63 -15.15 -18.30 -21.24
C ALA A 63 -13.98 -18.41 -20.25
N LYS A 64 -12.84 -17.75 -20.55
CA LYS A 64 -11.65 -17.75 -19.68
C LYS A 64 -11.91 -17.06 -18.33
N ILE A 65 -12.61 -15.94 -18.34
CA ILE A 65 -12.96 -15.20 -17.11
C ILE A 65 -13.94 -16.02 -16.27
N ARG A 66 -14.97 -16.60 -16.91
CA ARG A 66 -15.96 -17.46 -16.24
C ARG A 66 -15.29 -18.66 -15.58
N GLU A 67 -14.39 -19.35 -16.26
CA GLU A 67 -13.64 -20.49 -15.72
C GLU A 67 -12.94 -20.14 -14.40
N LYS A 68 -12.31 -18.95 -14.32
CA LYS A 68 -11.65 -18.48 -13.10
C LYS A 68 -12.64 -18.19 -11.97
N PHE A 69 -13.76 -17.52 -12.25
CA PHE A 69 -14.77 -17.27 -11.23
C PHE A 69 -15.50 -18.54 -10.78
N SER A 70 -15.71 -19.52 -11.67
CA SER A 70 -16.23 -20.84 -11.30
C SER A 70 -15.29 -21.57 -10.33
N ALA A 71 -13.97 -21.52 -10.57
CA ALA A 71 -12.99 -22.09 -9.66
C ALA A 71 -13.02 -21.42 -8.28
N LEU A 72 -13.05 -20.08 -8.25
CA LEU A 72 -13.16 -19.31 -7.01
C LEU A 72 -14.48 -19.60 -6.27
N ALA A 73 -15.60 -19.70 -6.98
CA ALA A 73 -16.89 -20.06 -6.40
C ALA A 73 -16.85 -21.44 -5.75
N ALA A 74 -16.18 -22.42 -6.37
CA ALA A 74 -16.03 -23.76 -5.81
C ALA A 74 -15.20 -23.76 -4.52
N GLU A 75 -14.16 -22.92 -4.44
CA GLU A 75 -13.37 -22.74 -3.21
C GLU A 75 -14.23 -22.09 -2.10
N LEU A 76 -14.88 -20.96 -2.41
CA LEU A 76 -15.71 -20.21 -1.46
C LEU A 76 -16.94 -20.98 -0.98
N LYS A 77 -17.54 -21.85 -1.80
CA LYS A 77 -18.65 -22.74 -1.39
C LYS A 77 -18.32 -23.58 -0.16
N ASN A 78 -17.03 -23.87 0.10
CA ASN A 78 -16.60 -24.61 1.28
C ASN A 78 -16.53 -23.75 2.55
N GLU A 79 -16.42 -22.42 2.40
CA GLU A 79 -16.23 -21.49 3.50
C GLU A 79 -17.50 -20.70 3.83
N ILE A 80 -18.33 -20.40 2.84
CA ILE A 80 -19.54 -19.60 2.98
C ILE A 80 -20.74 -20.26 2.29
N ALA A 81 -21.90 -20.23 2.97
CA ALA A 81 -23.12 -20.91 2.51
C ALA A 81 -23.81 -20.23 1.31
N SER A 82 -23.39 -19.01 0.93
CA SER A 82 -23.98 -18.22 -0.14
C SER A 82 -22.89 -17.37 -0.80
N PRO A 83 -23.01 -17.07 -2.11
CA PRO A 83 -22.02 -16.24 -2.79
C PRO A 83 -21.89 -14.87 -2.11
N PRO A 84 -20.71 -14.25 -2.16
CA PRO A 84 -20.54 -12.88 -1.68
C PRO A 84 -21.55 -12.00 -2.42
N GLN A 85 -22.46 -11.35 -1.69
CA GLN A 85 -23.31 -10.37 -2.33
C GLN A 85 -22.40 -9.26 -2.84
N MET A 86 -22.41 -9.03 -4.16
CA MET A 86 -22.00 -7.72 -4.65
C MET A 86 -22.97 -6.74 -4.01
N GLN A 87 -22.52 -6.06 -2.96
CA GLN A 87 -23.17 -4.81 -2.63
C GLN A 87 -23.00 -3.96 -3.89
N ASP A 88 -24.11 -3.76 -4.61
CA ASP A 88 -24.22 -2.60 -5.48
C ASP A 88 -23.96 -1.39 -4.57
N TYR A 89 -22.68 -1.01 -4.49
CA TYR A 89 -22.21 0.19 -3.79
C TYR A 89 -22.89 1.45 -4.35
N ALA A 90 -23.64 1.31 -5.44
CA ALA A 90 -24.50 2.30 -6.04
C ALA A 90 -25.69 2.74 -5.16
N ILE A 91 -26.11 2.04 -4.08
CA ILE A 91 -27.39 2.36 -3.42
C ILE A 91 -27.40 2.29 -1.88
N LEU A 92 -26.27 2.56 -1.21
CA LEU A 92 -26.32 2.92 0.22
C LEU A 92 -26.45 4.45 0.34
N GLN A 93 -27.64 4.98 0.10
CA GLN A 93 -27.91 6.44 0.15
C GLN A 93 -28.95 6.81 1.21
N THR A 94 -29.11 5.98 2.24
CA THR A 94 -29.82 6.34 3.46
C THR A 94 -28.87 6.27 4.65
N VAL A 95 -29.07 7.14 5.64
CA VAL A 95 -28.29 7.15 6.89
C VAL A 95 -28.25 5.76 7.53
N LYS A 96 -29.40 5.10 7.63
CA LYS A 96 -29.51 3.75 8.23
C LYS A 96 -28.67 2.71 7.49
N GLN A 97 -28.71 2.70 6.16
CA GLN A 97 -27.93 1.77 5.35
C GLN A 97 -26.43 1.98 5.52
N LEU A 98 -25.98 3.24 5.47
CA LEU A 98 -24.57 3.59 5.63
C LEU A 98 -24.04 3.20 7.00
N ARG A 99 -24.81 3.46 8.06
CA ARG A 99 -24.45 3.06 9.42
C ARG A 99 -24.35 1.56 9.58
N ASN A 100 -25.37 0.82 9.12
CA ASN A 100 -25.36 -0.63 9.20
C ASN A 100 -24.16 -1.26 8.46
N ALA A 101 -23.74 -0.66 7.34
CA ALA A 101 -22.62 -1.16 6.56
C ALA A 101 -21.25 -0.82 7.16
N TYR A 102 -21.09 0.38 7.74
CA TYR A 102 -19.75 0.93 8.01
C TYR A 102 -19.48 1.40 9.44
N ASP A 103 -20.47 1.51 10.33
CA ASP A 103 -20.26 2.05 11.68
C ASP A 103 -19.29 1.22 12.52
N GLU A 104 -19.35 -0.11 12.43
CA GLU A 104 -18.46 -0.97 13.22
C GLU A 104 -16.99 -0.75 12.83
N GLY A 105 -16.72 -0.75 11.53
CA GLY A 105 -15.39 -0.48 10.98
C GLY A 105 -14.90 0.93 11.33
N TYR A 106 -15.78 1.93 11.21
CA TYR A 106 -15.49 3.30 11.61
C TYR A 106 -15.15 3.40 13.11
N ASN A 107 -16.00 2.88 14.00
CA ASN A 107 -15.77 2.96 15.44
C ASN A 107 -14.47 2.27 15.87
N ARG A 108 -14.14 1.14 15.24
CA ARG A 108 -12.89 0.42 15.49
C ARG A 108 -11.68 1.25 15.06
N LYS A 109 -11.67 1.75 13.81
CA LYS A 109 -10.59 2.56 13.26
C LYS A 109 -10.41 3.88 14.01
N HIS A 110 -11.52 4.47 14.46
CA HIS A 110 -11.54 5.71 15.26
C HIS A 110 -10.80 5.57 16.59
N LYS A 111 -11.04 4.48 17.30
CA LYS A 111 -10.36 4.20 18.58
C LYS A 111 -8.83 4.17 18.44
N ASP A 112 -8.33 3.73 17.30
CA ASP A 112 -6.90 3.50 17.05
C ASP A 112 -6.22 4.65 16.28
N THR A 113 -6.99 5.63 15.80
CA THR A 113 -6.48 6.70 14.93
C THR A 113 -6.60 8.06 15.62
N PRO A 114 -5.48 8.68 16.03
CA PRO A 114 -5.54 10.03 16.57
C PRO A 114 -5.93 11.04 15.49
N VAL A 115 -6.64 12.08 15.92
CA VAL A 115 -7.03 13.18 15.04
C VAL A 115 -5.80 14.03 14.78
N ARG A 116 -5.25 13.94 13.57
CA ARG A 116 -4.15 14.79 13.12
C ARG A 116 -4.64 15.83 12.12
N VAL A 117 -4.51 17.09 12.50
CA VAL A 117 -4.74 18.24 11.61
C VAL A 117 -3.45 19.01 11.56
N SER A 118 -2.90 19.23 10.37
CA SER A 118 -1.79 20.15 10.23
C SER A 118 -1.93 21.06 9.02
N TYR A 119 -1.41 22.26 9.17
CA TYR A 119 -1.31 23.24 8.10
C TYR A 119 0.15 23.61 7.92
N ARG A 120 0.58 23.57 6.66
CA ARG A 120 1.95 23.86 6.26
C ARG A 120 1.96 24.98 5.24
N VAL A 121 2.93 25.88 5.36
CA VAL A 121 3.25 26.89 4.34
C VAL A 121 4.70 26.64 3.93
N GLY A 122 4.91 26.23 2.69
CA GLY A 122 6.16 25.59 2.31
C GLY A 122 6.39 24.33 3.17
N ASP A 123 7.58 24.24 3.77
CA ASP A 123 7.95 23.12 4.64
C ASP A 123 7.67 23.38 6.13
N ALA A 124 7.29 24.61 6.51
CA ALA A 124 7.00 24.97 7.89
C ALA A 124 5.59 24.49 8.30
N GLU A 125 5.52 23.61 9.30
CA GLU A 125 4.27 23.24 9.95
C GLU A 125 3.87 24.34 10.95
N ILE A 126 3.09 25.30 10.47
CA ILE A 126 2.64 26.47 11.25
C ILE A 126 1.57 26.06 12.26
N PHE A 127 0.84 24.98 11.96
CA PHE A 127 -0.17 24.42 12.83
C PHE A 127 -0.09 22.91 12.78
N ALA A 128 0.05 22.27 13.94
CA ALA A 128 -0.03 20.83 14.07
C ALA A 128 -0.83 20.49 15.31
N TYR A 129 -1.75 19.56 15.14
CA TYR A 129 -2.46 18.97 16.24
C TYR A 129 -2.52 17.46 16.05
N ASN A 130 -2.35 16.74 17.15
CA ASN A 130 -2.40 15.28 17.19
C ASN A 130 -2.97 14.84 18.55
N LYS A 131 -4.28 14.60 18.63
CA LYS A 131 -4.91 14.13 19.87
C LYS A 131 -6.08 13.19 19.57
N ASN A 132 -6.29 12.25 20.48
CA ASN A 132 -7.50 11.44 20.49
C ASN A 132 -8.67 12.26 21.01
N ILE A 133 -9.75 12.32 20.23
CA ILE A 133 -11.03 12.88 20.65
C ILE A 133 -12.00 11.70 20.84
N PRO A 134 -12.62 11.51 22.01
CA PRO A 134 -13.57 10.42 22.21
C PRO A 134 -14.76 10.54 21.25
N ILE A 135 -15.20 9.43 20.67
CA ILE A 135 -16.31 9.42 19.69
C ILE A 135 -17.60 10.02 20.26
N ALA A 136 -17.85 9.82 21.56
CA ALA A 136 -19.00 10.38 22.26
C ALA A 136 -18.97 11.92 22.29
N GLU A 137 -17.79 12.52 22.35
CA GLU A 137 -17.61 13.97 22.29
C GLU A 137 -17.90 14.50 20.88
N VAL A 138 -17.47 13.76 19.85
CA VAL A 138 -17.75 14.10 18.45
C VAL A 138 -19.23 13.94 18.14
N ASP A 139 -19.87 12.86 18.60
CA ASP A 139 -21.30 12.60 18.43
C ASP A 139 -22.16 13.62 19.19
N ALA A 140 -21.69 14.17 20.32
CA ALA A 140 -22.40 15.21 21.06
C ALA A 140 -22.44 16.56 20.31
N LYS A 141 -21.36 16.93 19.61
CA LYS A 141 -21.28 18.20 18.87
C LYS A 141 -21.79 18.10 17.43
N TYR A 142 -21.41 17.04 16.74
CA TYR A 142 -21.74 16.81 15.34
C TYR A 142 -22.41 15.45 15.22
N PRO A 143 -23.68 15.28 15.60
CA PRO A 143 -24.33 13.97 15.59
C PRO A 143 -24.20 13.25 14.25
N ARG A 144 -23.85 11.97 14.30
CA ARG A 144 -23.54 11.17 13.10
C ARG A 144 -24.68 11.12 12.11
N ASP A 145 -25.90 10.92 12.58
CA ASP A 145 -27.09 10.83 11.72
C ASP A 145 -27.33 12.14 10.98
N THR A 146 -27.25 13.27 11.71
CA THR A 146 -27.36 14.61 11.14
C THR A 146 -26.25 14.88 10.13
N TRP A 147 -25.02 14.46 10.43
CA TRP A 147 -23.88 14.63 9.54
C TRP A 147 -24.03 13.83 8.24
N LEU A 148 -24.38 12.55 8.34
CA LEU A 148 -24.61 11.70 7.17
C LEU A 148 -25.77 12.22 6.33
N GLN A 149 -26.85 12.69 6.95
CA GLN A 149 -27.96 13.30 6.23
C GLN A 149 -27.51 14.55 5.47
N MET A 150 -26.76 15.45 6.11
CA MET A 150 -26.20 16.64 5.46
C MET A 150 -25.33 16.28 4.24
N LEU A 151 -24.50 15.22 4.32
CA LEU A 151 -23.70 14.77 3.18
C LEU A 151 -24.58 14.29 2.02
N LEU A 152 -25.62 13.50 2.33
CA LEU A 152 -26.56 13.00 1.33
C LEU A 152 -27.35 14.15 0.69
N ASP A 153 -27.79 15.13 1.46
CA ASP A 153 -28.49 16.32 0.98
C ASP A 153 -27.61 17.18 0.06
N LYS A 154 -26.30 17.14 0.25
CA LYS A 154 -25.28 17.77 -0.63
C LYS A 154 -24.95 16.92 -1.88
N GLY A 155 -25.64 15.81 -2.09
CA GLY A 155 -25.40 14.92 -3.23
C GLY A 155 -24.12 14.09 -3.12
N ILE A 156 -23.54 13.95 -1.93
CA ILE A 156 -22.33 13.16 -1.71
C ILE A 156 -22.67 11.67 -1.73
N THR A 157 -22.12 10.95 -2.72
CA THR A 157 -22.23 9.48 -2.78
C THR A 157 -21.12 8.82 -1.96
N ILE A 158 -21.50 8.08 -0.92
CA ILE A 158 -20.56 7.30 -0.10
C ILE A 158 -20.52 5.86 -0.60
N LYS A 159 -19.48 5.53 -1.38
CA LYS A 159 -19.39 4.26 -2.11
C LYS A 159 -18.69 3.12 -1.36
N ASN A 160 -17.93 3.39 -0.32
CA ASN A 160 -17.17 2.37 0.41
C ASN A 160 -16.77 2.83 1.82
N ALA A 161 -16.18 1.92 2.60
CA ALA A 161 -15.73 2.19 3.96
C ALA A 161 -14.68 3.31 4.05
N ASP A 162 -13.82 3.45 3.04
CA ASP A 162 -12.81 4.51 2.98
C ASP A 162 -13.42 5.90 2.79
N ALA A 163 -14.40 6.02 1.89
CA ALA A 163 -15.16 7.24 1.71
C ALA A 163 -15.95 7.57 2.98
N TYR A 164 -16.62 6.58 3.57
CA TYR A 164 -17.36 6.74 4.83
C TYR A 164 -16.46 7.25 5.96
N TRP A 165 -15.29 6.64 6.13
CA TRP A 165 -14.27 7.06 7.08
C TRP A 165 -13.82 8.50 6.83
N GLY A 166 -13.44 8.82 5.59
CA GLY A 166 -12.95 10.16 5.23
C GLY A 166 -13.97 11.26 5.54
N TYR A 167 -15.25 11.02 5.23
CA TYR A 167 -16.31 11.99 5.51
C TYR A 167 -16.67 12.10 6.99
N LEU A 168 -16.65 11.01 7.75
CA LEU A 168 -16.93 11.09 9.19
C LEU A 168 -15.76 11.67 9.98
N PHE A 169 -14.52 11.42 9.57
CA PHE A 169 -13.32 11.97 10.21
C PHE A 169 -13.25 13.51 10.12
N LEU A 170 -14.01 14.12 9.21
CA LEU A 170 -14.14 15.57 9.14
C LEU A 170 -14.79 16.16 10.40
N ARG A 171 -15.68 15.41 11.06
CA ARG A 171 -16.36 15.82 12.31
C ARG A 171 -15.36 15.97 13.45
N ASP A 172 -14.46 15.00 13.57
CA ASP A 172 -13.36 15.02 14.53
C ASP A 172 -12.51 16.28 14.39
N THR A 173 -12.18 16.61 13.15
CA THR A 173 -11.42 17.81 12.82
C THR A 173 -12.18 19.08 13.22
N LEU A 174 -13.49 19.14 13.01
CA LEU A 174 -14.30 20.30 13.40
C LEU A 174 -14.38 20.51 14.91
N VAL A 175 -14.58 19.46 15.71
CA VAL A 175 -14.55 19.56 17.19
C VAL A 175 -13.26 20.23 17.66
N HIS A 176 -12.17 19.92 16.96
CA HIS A 176 -10.88 20.49 17.26
C HIS A 176 -10.76 21.96 16.85
N LEU A 177 -11.07 22.28 15.60
CA LEU A 177 -10.98 23.64 15.05
C LEU A 177 -11.86 24.62 15.82
N GLU A 178 -13.03 24.18 16.29
CA GLU A 178 -13.95 25.00 17.09
C GLU A 178 -13.30 25.49 18.40
N ARG A 179 -12.39 24.69 18.99
CA ARG A 179 -11.66 25.04 20.21
C ARG A 179 -10.49 25.99 19.98
N GLN A 180 -10.22 26.36 18.73
CA GLN A 180 -9.06 27.13 18.34
C GLN A 180 -9.47 28.40 17.57
N PRO A 181 -9.97 29.44 18.27
CA PRO A 181 -10.29 30.72 17.65
C PRO A 181 -9.21 31.25 16.72
N GLN A 182 -7.96 31.17 17.17
CA GLN A 182 -6.80 31.61 16.40
C GLN A 182 -6.65 30.94 15.02
N VAL A 183 -7.25 29.77 14.79
CA VAL A 183 -7.16 29.06 13.50
C VAL A 183 -8.16 29.59 12.49
N TRP A 184 -9.39 29.87 12.92
CA TRP A 184 -10.44 30.37 12.03
C TRP A 184 -10.45 31.90 11.89
N THR A 185 -9.78 32.62 12.80
CA THR A 185 -9.53 34.07 12.65
C THR A 185 -8.24 34.40 11.90
N SER A 186 -7.41 33.41 11.52
CA SER A 186 -6.10 33.66 10.88
C SER A 186 -6.10 33.49 9.37
N GLY A 187 -7.19 32.99 8.79
CA GLY A 187 -7.25 32.70 7.36
C GLY A 187 -6.49 31.44 6.94
N LEU A 188 -6.13 30.58 7.90
CA LEU A 188 -5.48 29.30 7.62
C LEU A 188 -6.37 28.41 6.76
N PHE A 189 -5.76 27.42 6.11
CA PHE A 189 -6.43 26.50 5.19
C PHE A 189 -6.98 27.16 3.92
N GLY A 190 -6.60 28.41 3.60
CA GLY A 190 -7.13 29.11 2.42
C GLY A 190 -8.62 29.43 2.54
N ILE A 191 -9.13 29.48 3.76
CA ILE A 191 -10.48 29.96 4.08
C ILE A 191 -10.31 31.39 4.61
N PRO A 192 -11.08 32.38 4.14
CA PRO A 192 -10.98 33.74 4.66
C PRO A 192 -11.12 33.80 6.17
N ALA A 193 -10.31 34.66 6.81
CA ALA A 193 -10.43 34.93 8.24
C ALA A 193 -11.84 35.42 8.55
N THR A 194 -12.44 34.89 9.62
CA THR A 194 -13.76 35.29 10.10
C THR A 194 -13.79 35.25 11.62
N GLU A 195 -14.64 36.05 12.24
CA GLU A 195 -14.91 35.99 13.68
C GLU A 195 -16.08 35.05 14.01
N ASP A 196 -16.80 34.57 12.99
CA ASP A 196 -17.94 33.68 13.13
C ASP A 196 -17.56 32.23 12.83
N TRP A 197 -17.60 31.39 13.87
CA TRP A 197 -17.36 29.96 13.78
C TRP A 197 -18.28 29.27 12.77
N GLU A 198 -19.56 29.66 12.69
CA GLU A 198 -20.51 29.00 11.80
C GLU A 198 -20.17 29.26 10.33
N THR A 199 -19.80 30.50 9.99
CA THR A 199 -19.25 30.86 8.68
C THR A 199 -17.97 30.09 8.36
N TYR A 200 -17.02 30.00 9.29
CA TYR A 200 -15.78 29.23 9.07
C TYR A 200 -16.07 27.75 8.85
N LYS A 201 -16.89 27.15 9.72
CA LYS A 201 -17.27 25.74 9.67
C LYS A 201 -17.89 25.39 8.32
N ALA A 202 -18.81 26.20 7.82
CA ALA A 202 -19.42 25.99 6.51
C ALA A 202 -18.38 25.99 5.39
N ALA A 203 -17.50 27.01 5.35
CA ALA A 203 -16.45 27.11 4.33
C ALA A 203 -15.43 25.95 4.43
N TYR A 204 -15.10 25.52 5.65
CA TYR A 204 -14.21 24.40 5.90
C TYR A 204 -14.80 23.08 5.40
N ILE A 205 -16.08 22.83 5.70
CA ILE A 205 -16.79 21.64 5.22
C ILE A 205 -16.76 21.59 3.70
N GLU A 206 -17.16 22.66 3.00
CA GLU A 206 -17.18 22.68 1.53
C GLU A 206 -15.81 22.38 0.92
N ARG A 207 -14.76 23.03 1.43
CA ARG A 207 -13.38 22.81 0.97
C ARG A 207 -12.93 21.37 1.18
N GLU A 208 -13.15 20.81 2.37
CA GLU A 208 -12.68 19.46 2.67
C GLU A 208 -13.48 18.39 1.93
N LEU A 209 -14.79 18.61 1.69
CA LEU A 209 -15.57 17.73 0.84
C LEU A 209 -15.02 17.66 -0.59
N ASP A 210 -14.68 18.80 -1.20
CA ASP A 210 -14.05 18.83 -2.53
C ASP A 210 -12.70 18.07 -2.53
N GLN A 211 -11.86 18.27 -1.51
CA GLN A 211 -10.59 17.57 -1.39
C GLN A 211 -10.75 16.06 -1.19
N ILE A 212 -11.71 15.62 -0.37
CA ILE A 212 -12.02 14.19 -0.19
C ILE A 212 -12.48 13.60 -1.52
N GLN A 213 -13.42 14.25 -2.22
CA GLN A 213 -13.91 13.79 -3.52
C GLN A 213 -12.81 13.74 -4.57
N LYS A 214 -11.93 14.73 -4.62
CA LYS A 214 -10.75 14.74 -5.51
C LYS A 214 -9.85 13.55 -5.22
N ARG A 215 -9.46 13.32 -3.96
CA ARG A 215 -8.63 12.16 -3.57
C ARG A 215 -9.30 10.82 -3.91
N LEU A 216 -10.61 10.70 -3.69
CA LEU A 216 -11.35 9.49 -4.02
C LEU A 216 -11.39 9.25 -5.54
N ARG A 217 -11.58 10.29 -6.35
CA ARG A 217 -11.51 10.19 -7.82
C ARG A 217 -10.12 9.80 -8.30
N GLU A 218 -9.07 10.44 -7.76
CA GLU A 218 -7.68 10.11 -8.09
C GLU A 218 -7.33 8.66 -7.73
N ARG A 219 -7.81 8.16 -6.59
CA ARG A 219 -7.65 6.75 -6.20
C ARG A 219 -8.44 5.78 -7.06
N GLN A 220 -9.63 6.15 -7.52
CA GLN A 220 -10.42 5.33 -8.45
C GLN A 220 -9.80 5.26 -9.85
N LEU A 221 -9.09 6.31 -10.27
CA LEU A 221 -8.38 6.37 -11.55
C LEU A 221 -6.96 5.78 -11.48
N ALA A 222 -6.41 5.62 -10.28
CA ALA A 222 -5.20 4.86 -10.06
C ALA A 222 -5.54 3.36 -10.08
N PRO A 223 -4.83 2.51 -10.84
CA PRO A 223 -4.99 1.07 -10.71
C PRO A 223 -4.58 0.67 -9.28
N VAL A 224 -5.57 0.43 -8.41
CA VAL A 224 -5.33 0.09 -7.01
C VAL A 224 -4.87 -1.36 -6.92
N PHE A 225 -3.57 -1.57 -6.83
CA PHE A 225 -2.99 -2.79 -6.29
C PHE A 225 -2.77 -2.56 -4.78
N ASN A 226 -3.72 -2.99 -3.95
CA ASN A 226 -3.52 -2.99 -2.49
C ASN A 226 -3.38 -4.42 -1.97
N ILE A 227 -2.21 -5.02 -2.24
CA ILE A 227 -1.86 -6.37 -1.83
C ILE A 227 -1.72 -6.46 -0.29
N ASP A 228 -1.36 -5.36 0.38
CA ASP A 228 -1.09 -5.32 1.82
C ASP A 228 -2.31 -5.56 2.71
N GLU A 229 -3.50 -5.15 2.26
CA GLU A 229 -4.75 -5.34 3.01
C GLU A 229 -5.22 -6.81 2.93
N ILE A 230 -5.00 -7.44 1.77
CA ILE A 230 -5.28 -8.85 1.52
C ILE A 230 -4.32 -9.75 2.31
N VAL A 231 -3.02 -9.42 2.34
CA VAL A 231 -2.02 -10.20 3.09
C VAL A 231 -2.24 -10.12 4.60
N LYS A 232 -2.65 -8.95 5.13
CA LYS A 232 -2.95 -8.78 6.56
C LYS A 232 -4.14 -9.60 7.02
N GLU A 233 -5.23 -9.65 6.24
CA GLU A 233 -6.43 -10.40 6.62
C GLU A 233 -6.23 -11.91 6.42
N HIS A 234 -5.46 -12.32 5.40
CA HIS A 234 -5.11 -13.72 5.17
C HIS A 234 -4.15 -14.28 6.25
N HIS A 235 -3.20 -13.47 6.75
CA HIS A 235 -2.32 -13.88 7.86
C HIS A 235 -3.01 -13.90 9.23
N ARG A 236 -4.18 -13.27 9.37
CA ARG A 236 -4.95 -13.29 10.61
C ARG A 236 -5.71 -14.61 10.82
N HIS A 237 -6.02 -15.33 9.73
CA HIS A 237 -6.83 -16.56 9.77
C HIS A 237 -6.04 -17.86 9.64
N LEU A 238 -4.76 -17.81 9.26
CA LEU A 238 -3.91 -19.00 9.22
C LEU A 238 -3.03 -19.06 10.47
N GLY A 239 -3.36 -20.00 11.36
CA GLY A 239 -2.47 -20.44 12.42
C GLY A 239 -1.09 -20.80 11.85
N LYS A 240 -0.06 -20.59 12.66
CA LYS A 240 1.36 -20.72 12.31
C LYS A 240 1.77 -22.13 11.89
N ASP A 241 1.33 -22.65 10.76
CA ASP A 241 1.91 -23.87 10.16
C ASP A 241 1.80 -23.83 8.63
N ASP A 242 2.97 -23.64 8.01
CA ASP A 242 3.47 -24.07 6.70
C ASP A 242 2.49 -24.35 5.53
N VAL A 243 2.18 -23.32 4.72
CA VAL A 243 1.42 -23.48 3.44
C VAL A 243 1.93 -22.69 2.21
N PRO A 244 2.87 -21.71 2.22
CA PRO A 244 3.20 -21.00 0.96
C PRO A 244 3.88 -21.88 -0.10
N GLY A 245 4.49 -23.00 0.29
CA GLY A 245 5.33 -23.83 -0.59
C GLY A 245 4.60 -24.67 -1.64
N LYS A 246 3.29 -24.87 -1.52
CA LYS A 246 2.50 -25.70 -2.48
C LYS A 246 1.95 -24.90 -3.66
N LEU A 247 1.59 -23.64 -3.47
CA LEU A 247 1.03 -22.81 -4.55
C LEU A 247 2.06 -22.52 -5.65
N PHE A 248 3.31 -22.22 -5.27
CA PHE A 248 4.39 -21.91 -6.22
C PHE A 248 4.87 -23.11 -7.04
N ARG A 249 4.72 -24.34 -6.53
CA ARG A 249 5.14 -25.56 -7.25
C ARG A 249 4.20 -25.92 -8.41
N SER A 250 2.94 -25.48 -8.36
CA SER A 250 1.95 -25.74 -9.42
C SER A 250 2.14 -24.87 -10.68
N LEU A 251 3.00 -23.84 -10.61
CA LEU A 251 3.21 -22.86 -11.69
C LEU A 251 4.43 -23.15 -12.57
N GLN A 252 5.18 -24.24 -12.32
CA GLN A 252 6.43 -24.56 -13.05
C GLN A 252 6.22 -25.24 -14.43
N GLY A 253 5.02 -25.17 -15.01
CA GLY A 253 4.66 -25.83 -16.28
C GLY A 253 4.67 -24.97 -17.55
N PHE A 254 5.22 -23.75 -17.55
CA PHE A 254 5.26 -22.90 -18.76
C PHE A 254 6.63 -22.93 -19.48
N PRO A 255 6.65 -22.94 -20.84
CA PRO A 255 7.89 -23.10 -21.60
C PRO A 255 8.81 -21.87 -21.51
N LYS A 256 10.12 -22.17 -21.51
CA LYS A 256 11.26 -21.31 -21.18
C LYS A 256 11.60 -20.17 -22.15
N GLU A 257 10.78 -19.86 -23.14
CA GLU A 257 11.11 -18.81 -24.12
C GLU A 257 9.90 -17.91 -24.41
N ILE A 258 9.94 -16.69 -23.85
CA ILE A 258 9.05 -15.59 -24.27
C ILE A 258 9.92 -14.37 -24.56
N PRO A 259 9.93 -13.86 -25.81
CA PRO A 259 10.53 -12.57 -26.14
C PRO A 259 9.74 -11.43 -25.49
N TRP A 260 10.42 -10.62 -24.70
CA TRP A 260 9.87 -9.42 -24.05
C TRP A 260 9.67 -8.30 -25.07
N VAL A 261 8.42 -7.97 -25.44
CA VAL A 261 8.09 -6.69 -26.07
C VAL A 261 6.73 -6.16 -25.59
N GLU A 262 6.86 -5.00 -24.94
CA GLU A 262 6.02 -3.79 -24.90
C GLU A 262 4.50 -3.90 -24.76
N PHE A 263 3.99 -3.35 -23.65
CA PHE A 263 2.64 -2.82 -23.57
C PHE A 263 2.55 -1.60 -22.62
N ASN A 264 1.85 -0.58 -23.12
CA ASN A 264 1.32 0.63 -22.46
C ASN A 264 2.27 1.53 -21.64
N LYS A 265 3.07 2.29 -22.40
CA LYS A 265 3.74 3.53 -21.96
C LYS A 265 2.71 4.67 -21.73
N LYS A 266 2.15 4.79 -20.53
CA LYS A 266 2.50 6.02 -19.79
C LYS A 266 3.94 5.76 -19.43
N HIS A 267 4.89 6.47 -20.06
CA HIS A 267 6.31 6.18 -19.96
C HIS A 267 6.77 6.16 -18.48
N VAL A 268 6.60 5.03 -17.80
CA VAL A 268 7.45 4.64 -16.68
C VAL A 268 8.77 4.38 -17.37
N LEU A 269 9.59 5.41 -17.43
CA LEU A 269 10.94 5.32 -17.92
C LEU A 269 11.63 4.33 -16.97
N VAL A 270 11.70 3.06 -17.37
CA VAL A 270 12.43 2.05 -16.60
C VAL A 270 13.89 2.40 -16.77
N VAL A 271 14.40 3.19 -15.83
CA VAL A 271 15.80 3.59 -15.80
C VAL A 271 16.62 2.32 -15.57
N PRO A 272 17.64 2.05 -16.41
CA PRO A 272 18.56 0.95 -16.15
C PRO A 272 19.09 1.03 -14.71
N GLN A 273 19.12 -0.10 -14.00
CA GLN A 273 19.53 -0.16 -12.61
C GLN A 273 21.07 -0.16 -12.49
N THR A 274 21.69 0.91 -12.98
CA THR A 274 23.13 1.19 -12.88
C THR A 274 23.31 2.58 -12.27
N VAL A 275 24.39 2.78 -11.51
CA VAL A 275 24.67 4.08 -10.86
C VAL A 275 24.61 5.22 -11.87
N LYS A 276 25.31 5.07 -13.00
CA LYS A 276 25.34 6.09 -14.06
C LYS A 276 23.94 6.43 -14.57
N ALA A 277 23.14 5.42 -14.94
CA ALA A 277 21.82 5.65 -15.50
C ALA A 277 20.85 6.30 -14.49
N LEU A 278 20.91 5.91 -13.21
CA LEU A 278 20.11 6.53 -12.16
C LEU A 278 20.50 7.99 -11.92
N ARG A 279 21.80 8.28 -11.90
CA ARG A 279 22.31 9.65 -11.79
C ARG A 279 21.90 10.49 -12.99
N ASP A 280 22.15 10.01 -14.21
CA ASP A 280 21.76 10.69 -15.46
C ASP A 280 20.25 10.99 -15.50
N ALA A 281 19.42 10.11 -14.95
CA ALA A 281 17.96 10.30 -14.91
C ALA A 281 17.48 11.26 -13.81
N TYR A 282 18.14 11.31 -12.65
CA TYR A 282 17.55 11.89 -11.44
C TYR A 282 18.43 12.91 -10.70
N ASP A 283 19.73 13.06 -10.99
CA ASP A 283 20.63 13.93 -10.21
C ASP A 283 20.25 15.41 -10.28
N ASP A 284 19.87 15.91 -11.45
CA ASP A 284 19.49 17.32 -11.60
C ASP A 284 18.28 17.66 -10.74
N LYS A 285 17.23 16.82 -10.84
CA LYS A 285 16.01 16.95 -10.03
C LYS A 285 16.28 16.71 -8.54
N TYR A 286 17.23 15.84 -8.21
CA TYR A 286 17.65 15.60 -6.82
C TYR A 286 18.34 16.82 -6.25
N ASN A 287 19.30 17.41 -6.97
CA ASN A 287 20.03 18.60 -6.55
C ASN A 287 19.08 19.81 -6.41
N GLU A 288 18.18 20.02 -7.36
CA GLU A 288 17.14 21.06 -7.27
C GLU A 288 16.25 20.86 -6.04
N LYS A 289 15.77 19.64 -5.82
CA LYS A 289 14.95 19.34 -4.65
C LYS A 289 15.73 19.50 -3.35
N TYR A 290 17.01 19.14 -3.32
CA TYR A 290 17.87 19.25 -2.16
C TYR A 290 18.06 20.70 -1.74
N THR A 291 18.31 21.62 -2.68
CA THR A 291 18.53 23.04 -2.37
C THR A 291 17.31 23.75 -1.81
N ILE A 292 16.10 23.30 -2.17
CA ILE A 292 14.84 23.89 -1.67
C ILE A 292 14.28 23.16 -0.45
N THR A 293 14.78 21.96 -0.12
CA THR A 293 14.32 21.23 1.06
C THR A 293 14.79 21.98 2.30
N SER A 294 13.92 22.11 3.30
CA SER A 294 14.31 22.60 4.62
C SER A 294 13.48 21.91 5.70
N GLY A 295 14.05 21.65 6.86
CA GLY A 295 13.30 21.04 7.95
C GLY A 295 14.15 20.67 9.14
N SER A 296 13.50 20.10 10.15
CA SER A 296 14.16 19.56 11.33
C SER A 296 13.61 18.17 11.60
N VAL A 297 14.51 17.22 11.79
CA VAL A 297 14.21 15.84 12.15
C VAL A 297 14.46 15.68 13.63
N SER A 298 13.50 15.11 14.37
CA SER A 298 13.65 14.88 15.81
C SER A 298 13.04 13.55 16.22
N TYR A 299 13.80 12.79 17.00
CA TYR A 299 13.41 11.52 17.58
C TYR A 299 13.75 11.50 19.06
N THR A 300 12.85 10.93 19.87
CA THR A 300 13.05 10.80 21.31
C THR A 300 12.74 9.37 21.75
N LEU A 301 13.67 8.73 22.46
CA LEU A 301 13.46 7.44 23.10
C LEU A 301 14.20 7.40 24.44
N ASN A 302 13.49 7.03 25.51
CA ASN A 302 14.08 6.86 26.85
C ASN A 302 14.94 8.05 27.33
N GLY A 303 14.54 9.28 26.97
CA GLY A 303 15.28 10.51 27.31
C GLY A 303 16.43 10.87 26.36
N VAL A 304 16.79 9.98 25.43
CA VAL A 304 17.74 10.29 24.34
C VAL A 304 17.00 11.05 23.25
N ASN A 305 17.44 12.27 22.99
CA ASN A 305 16.91 13.16 21.96
C ASN A 305 17.91 13.24 20.81
N PHE A 306 17.56 12.71 19.65
CA PHE A 306 18.30 12.89 18.41
C PHE A 306 17.60 13.94 17.57
N LYS A 307 18.28 15.03 17.22
CA LYS A 307 17.71 16.11 16.43
C LYS A 307 18.77 16.71 15.51
N TYR A 308 18.38 16.96 14.26
CA TYR A 308 19.22 17.68 13.30
C TYR A 308 18.37 18.40 12.25
N ASP A 309 18.95 19.39 11.61
CA ASP A 309 18.30 20.13 10.53
C ASP A 309 18.66 19.53 9.17
N VAL A 310 17.69 19.53 8.27
CA VAL A 310 17.82 19.01 6.90
C VAL A 310 17.62 20.12 5.87
N PRO A 311 18.28 20.02 4.70
CA PRO A 311 19.38 19.11 4.42
C PRO A 311 20.66 19.54 5.12
N LEU A 312 21.58 18.61 5.30
CA LEU A 312 22.96 18.97 5.60
C LEU A 312 23.64 19.61 4.37
N PRO A 313 24.78 20.30 4.53
CA PRO A 313 25.55 20.72 3.37
C PRO A 313 25.91 19.51 2.50
N MET A 314 25.55 19.54 1.20
CA MET A 314 25.80 18.41 0.29
C MET A 314 27.28 17.99 0.27
N SER A 315 28.20 18.95 0.39
CA SER A 315 29.64 18.69 0.48
C SER A 315 30.04 17.85 1.70
N GLU A 316 29.34 18.02 2.82
CA GLU A 316 29.55 17.23 4.03
C GLU A 316 29.01 15.81 3.84
N VAL A 317 27.82 15.69 3.25
CA VAL A 317 27.17 14.41 2.99
C VAL A 317 27.94 13.58 1.97
N ASP A 318 28.34 14.17 0.85
CA ASP A 318 29.09 13.47 -0.20
C ASP A 318 30.54 13.17 0.23
N ALA A 319 31.11 13.88 1.21
CA ALA A 319 32.42 13.54 1.78
C ALA A 319 32.38 12.28 2.65
N LYS A 320 31.26 12.01 3.31
CA LYS A 320 31.07 10.84 4.19
C LYS A 320 30.42 9.66 3.47
N TYR A 321 29.40 9.94 2.69
CA TYR A 321 28.61 8.97 1.93
C TYR A 321 28.50 9.40 0.47
N PRO A 322 29.60 9.23 -0.31
CA PRO A 322 29.63 9.59 -1.72
C PRO A 322 28.44 8.98 -2.46
N ARG A 323 27.76 9.79 -3.27
CA ARG A 323 26.53 9.40 -3.96
C ARG A 323 26.68 8.15 -4.81
N GLU A 324 27.79 8.04 -5.54
CA GLU A 324 28.05 6.89 -6.42
C GLU A 324 28.18 5.59 -5.62
N GLU A 325 28.99 5.62 -4.55
CA GLU A 325 29.20 4.47 -3.68
C GLU A 325 27.91 4.06 -2.97
N TRP A 326 27.11 5.05 -2.55
CA TRP A 326 25.82 4.81 -1.92
C TRP A 326 24.84 4.13 -2.88
N LEU A 327 24.69 4.65 -4.10
CA LEU A 327 23.84 4.03 -5.12
C LEU A 327 24.34 2.63 -5.47
N GLN A 328 25.65 2.45 -5.62
CA GLN A 328 26.25 1.14 -5.90
C GLN A 328 25.95 0.14 -4.78
N MET A 329 26.05 0.56 -3.52
CA MET A 329 25.71 -0.25 -2.37
C MET A 329 24.24 -0.68 -2.40
N LEU A 330 23.31 0.23 -2.70
CA LEU A 330 21.88 -0.10 -2.79
C LEU A 330 21.62 -1.14 -3.89
N LEU A 331 22.19 -0.93 -5.07
CA LEU A 331 22.08 -1.86 -6.20
C LEU A 331 22.69 -3.23 -5.89
N ASN A 332 23.85 -3.28 -5.24
CA ASN A 332 24.49 -4.53 -4.81
C ASN A 332 23.63 -5.31 -3.79
N LYS A 333 22.80 -4.61 -3.02
CA LYS A 333 21.83 -5.21 -2.10
C LYS A 333 20.49 -5.58 -2.78
N GLY A 334 20.42 -5.49 -4.11
CA GLY A 334 19.22 -5.85 -4.90
C GLY A 334 18.09 -4.84 -4.82
N ILE A 335 18.36 -3.61 -4.36
CA ILE A 335 17.34 -2.57 -4.22
C ILE A 335 17.13 -1.91 -5.59
N THR A 336 15.91 -2.00 -6.12
CA THR A 336 15.53 -1.28 -7.34
C THR A 336 15.01 0.12 -7.01
N ILE A 337 15.37 1.08 -7.86
CA ILE A 337 14.93 2.46 -7.79
C ILE A 337 14.15 2.75 -9.07
N ASP A 338 12.83 2.73 -8.96
CA ASP A 338 11.96 2.73 -10.14
C ASP A 338 11.52 4.14 -10.54
N ASN A 339 11.63 5.10 -9.63
CA ASN A 339 11.20 6.48 -9.85
C ASN A 339 12.06 7.47 -9.02
N PHE A 340 11.82 8.75 -9.27
CA PHE A 340 12.52 9.84 -8.59
C PHE A 340 12.22 9.88 -7.08
N GLU A 341 11.01 9.55 -6.67
CA GLU A 341 10.60 9.61 -5.26
C GLU A 341 11.36 8.58 -4.43
N GLU A 342 11.59 7.38 -4.96
CA GLU A 342 12.46 6.36 -4.37
C GLU A 342 13.91 6.82 -4.37
N TYR A 343 14.42 7.35 -5.50
CA TYR A 343 15.79 7.87 -5.60
C TYR A 343 16.08 8.94 -4.53
N TRP A 344 15.18 9.92 -4.42
CA TRP A 344 15.21 10.96 -3.39
C TRP A 344 15.19 10.36 -1.99
N THR A 345 14.24 9.46 -1.71
CA THR A 345 14.06 8.86 -0.38
C THR A 345 15.28 8.09 0.07
N TYR A 346 15.93 7.34 -0.83
CA TYR A 346 17.14 6.59 -0.50
C TYR A 346 18.36 7.49 -0.34
N LEU A 347 18.51 8.53 -1.17
CA LEU A 347 19.65 9.44 -1.07
C LEU A 347 19.54 10.41 0.11
N SER A 348 18.34 10.83 0.51
CA SER A 348 18.14 11.73 1.65
C SER A 348 18.47 11.07 2.99
N LYS A 349 18.61 9.75 3.03
CA LYS A 349 18.99 8.99 4.25
C LYS A 349 20.46 9.11 4.60
N ARG A 350 21.28 9.62 3.68
CA ARG A 350 22.69 9.91 3.92
C ARG A 350 22.86 11.03 4.95
N ASP A 351 22.05 12.08 4.88
CA ASP A 351 22.01 13.17 5.87
C ASP A 351 21.79 12.61 7.28
N GLU A 352 20.82 11.70 7.42
CA GLU A 352 20.51 11.05 8.70
C GLU A 352 21.68 10.22 9.22
N LEU A 353 22.39 9.49 8.36
CA LEU A 353 23.56 8.73 8.77
C LEU A 353 24.74 9.61 9.19
N VAL A 354 24.98 10.73 8.50
CA VAL A 354 26.05 11.68 8.90
C VAL A 354 25.80 12.18 10.30
N GLU A 355 24.56 12.50 10.65
CA GLU A 355 24.22 12.94 12.00
C GLU A 355 24.27 11.80 13.00
N LEU A 356 23.73 10.62 12.66
CA LEU A 356 23.79 9.46 13.56
C LEU A 356 25.22 9.08 13.94
N GLU A 357 26.18 9.20 13.02
CA GLU A 357 27.60 8.93 13.28
C GLU A 357 28.21 9.85 14.33
N LYS A 358 27.72 11.10 14.44
CA LYS A 358 28.21 12.10 15.40
C LYS A 358 27.68 11.87 16.82
N HIS A 359 26.59 11.13 16.96
CA HIS A 359 25.80 11.04 18.18
C HIS A 359 25.92 9.65 18.83
N SER A 360 27.01 9.44 19.57
CA SER A 360 27.33 8.13 20.11
C SER A 360 26.41 7.64 21.24
N GLU A 361 25.52 8.50 21.71
CA GLU A 361 24.42 8.16 22.60
C GLU A 361 23.25 7.49 21.87
N VAL A 362 23.14 7.67 20.54
CA VAL A 362 21.97 7.21 19.77
C VAL A 362 22.06 5.71 19.48
N TRP A 363 23.15 5.25 18.87
CA TRP A 363 23.42 3.83 18.61
C TRP A 363 23.57 2.96 19.87
N SER A 364 23.79 3.55 21.05
CA SER A 364 23.91 2.85 22.34
C SER A 364 22.60 2.87 23.14
N SER A 365 21.60 3.63 22.70
CA SER A 365 20.29 3.75 23.36
C SER A 365 19.23 2.76 22.87
N GLY A 366 19.48 2.13 21.73
CA GLY A 366 18.49 1.33 21.01
C GLY A 366 17.44 2.14 20.25
N LEU A 367 17.74 3.42 19.96
CA LEU A 367 16.90 4.26 19.10
C LEU A 367 16.64 3.58 17.76
N PHE A 368 15.44 3.79 17.22
CA PHE A 368 14.89 3.11 16.03
C PHE A 368 14.59 1.61 16.21
N GLY A 369 14.74 1.04 17.41
CA GLY A 369 14.52 -0.38 17.63
C GLY A 369 15.64 -1.25 17.05
N ILE A 370 16.83 -0.67 16.90
CA ILE A 370 18.08 -1.38 16.61
C ILE A 370 18.71 -1.73 17.96
N ALA A 371 19.31 -2.90 18.11
CA ALA A 371 19.95 -3.25 19.38
C ALA A 371 21.10 -2.26 19.70
N PRO A 372 21.27 -1.84 20.97
CA PRO A 372 22.43 -1.06 21.38
C PRO A 372 23.75 -1.68 20.92
N THR A 373 24.64 -0.86 20.39
CA THR A 373 25.99 -1.25 19.95
C THR A 373 26.98 -0.13 20.26
N GLU A 374 28.24 -0.51 20.44
CA GLU A 374 29.37 0.41 20.63
C GLU A 374 30.12 0.69 19.32
N ASP A 375 29.76 0.00 18.22
CA ASP A 375 30.43 0.04 16.92
C ASP A 375 29.53 0.60 15.79
N TRP A 376 30.14 1.41 14.93
CA TRP A 376 29.43 2.31 13.98
C TRP A 376 29.01 1.53 12.79
N GLU A 377 29.94 0.75 12.29
CA GLU A 377 29.74 -0.09 11.14
C GLU A 377 28.64 -1.10 11.43
N THR A 378 28.63 -1.70 12.62
CA THR A 378 27.56 -2.58 13.10
C THR A 378 26.21 -1.85 13.20
N TYR A 379 26.17 -0.65 13.77
CA TYR A 379 24.91 0.12 13.85
C TYR A 379 24.38 0.52 12.49
N LYS A 380 25.26 1.08 11.64
CA LYS A 380 24.98 1.55 10.29
C LYS A 380 24.42 0.43 9.43
N ASP A 381 24.99 -0.77 9.49
CA ASP A 381 24.49 -1.94 8.77
C ASP A 381 23.08 -2.35 9.24
N ALA A 382 22.85 -2.39 10.55
CA ALA A 382 21.53 -2.70 11.11
C ALA A 382 20.49 -1.62 10.76
N TYR A 383 20.88 -0.35 10.80
CA TYR A 383 20.05 0.78 10.42
C TYR A 383 19.67 0.72 8.95
N LEU A 384 20.65 0.51 8.06
CA LEU A 384 20.42 0.35 6.63
C LEU A 384 19.47 -0.81 6.33
N LYS A 385 19.68 -1.97 6.95
CA LYS A 385 18.78 -3.12 6.81
C LYS A 385 17.35 -2.75 7.20
N GLN A 386 17.16 -2.15 8.38
CA GLN A 386 15.83 -1.78 8.87
C GLN A 386 15.17 -0.69 7.99
N MET A 387 15.94 0.29 7.53
CA MET A 387 15.49 1.34 6.63
C MET A 387 14.97 0.75 5.33
N VAL A 388 15.74 -0.14 4.71
CA VAL A 388 15.37 -0.82 3.46
C VAL A 388 14.11 -1.65 3.66
N GLU A 389 14.03 -2.46 4.72
CA GLU A 389 12.84 -3.25 5.03
C GLU A 389 11.60 -2.37 5.23
N LYS A 390 11.71 -1.25 5.96
CA LYS A 390 10.61 -0.31 6.17
C LYS A 390 10.13 0.32 4.87
N LEU A 391 11.05 0.73 4.00
CA LEU A 391 10.72 1.34 2.71
C LEU A 391 10.07 0.32 1.77
N HIS A 392 10.57 -0.91 1.74
CA HIS A 392 10.00 -2.00 0.95
C HIS A 392 8.58 -2.36 1.43
N ARG A 393 8.37 -2.49 2.74
CA ARG A 393 7.03 -2.69 3.33
C ARG A 393 6.07 -1.57 2.96
N ARG A 394 6.52 -0.30 2.98
CA ARG A 394 5.67 0.84 2.62
C ARG A 394 5.28 0.84 1.14
N ASN A 395 6.14 0.30 0.27
CA ASN A 395 5.94 0.27 -1.18
C ASN A 395 5.41 -1.08 -1.70
N GLY A 396 5.03 -2.02 -0.81
CA GLY A 396 4.57 -3.35 -1.20
C GLY A 396 5.62 -4.21 -1.91
N LYS A 397 6.91 -3.88 -1.79
CA LYS A 397 8.02 -4.66 -2.36
C LYS A 397 8.45 -5.73 -1.33
N ALA A 398 8.57 -6.99 -1.75
CA ALA A 398 9.16 -8.03 -0.90
C ALA A 398 10.68 -7.81 -0.82
N ALA A 399 11.22 -7.57 0.38
CA ALA A 399 12.66 -7.44 0.59
C ALA A 399 13.30 -8.82 0.77
N VAL A 400 14.33 -9.13 -0.02
CA VAL A 400 15.23 -10.27 0.23
C VAL A 400 16.62 -9.70 0.51
N TYR A 401 17.01 -9.69 1.78
CA TYR A 401 18.33 -9.23 2.23
C TYR A 401 19.25 -10.44 2.34
N PHE A 402 20.31 -10.50 1.53
CA PHE A 402 21.41 -11.45 1.72
C PHE A 402 22.60 -10.70 2.32
N GLY A 403 23.00 -11.07 3.53
CA GLY A 403 24.34 -10.73 4.02
C GLY A 403 25.39 -11.42 3.13
N LYS A 404 26.58 -10.85 3.00
CA LYS A 404 27.67 -11.44 2.20
C LYS A 404 28.01 -12.88 2.64
N ALA A 405 27.84 -13.19 3.94
CA ALA A 405 28.02 -14.54 4.48
C ALA A 405 26.85 -15.50 4.17
N ASP A 406 25.63 -14.97 3.99
CA ASP A 406 24.42 -15.77 3.72
C ASP A 406 24.30 -16.12 2.23
N ALA A 407 24.84 -15.28 1.34
CA ALA A 407 24.86 -15.52 -0.10
C ALA A 407 25.73 -16.75 -0.46
N ASP A 408 26.91 -16.88 0.14
CA ASP A 408 27.81 -18.01 -0.12
C ASP A 408 27.22 -19.33 0.43
N ALA A 409 26.62 -19.30 1.63
CA ALA A 409 25.94 -20.46 2.21
C ALA A 409 24.70 -20.87 1.40
N ALA A 410 23.93 -19.91 0.89
CA ALA A 410 22.77 -20.18 0.03
C ALA A 410 23.19 -20.72 -1.35
N LEU A 411 24.32 -20.26 -1.90
CA LEU A 411 24.88 -20.77 -3.15
C LEU A 411 25.36 -22.22 -2.99
N ILE A 412 26.07 -22.52 -1.91
CA ILE A 412 26.52 -23.88 -1.56
C ILE A 412 25.32 -24.81 -1.37
N GLY A 413 24.28 -24.36 -0.66
CA GLY A 413 23.03 -25.12 -0.47
C GLY A 413 22.28 -25.39 -1.79
N ALA A 414 22.27 -24.42 -2.71
CA ALA A 414 21.67 -24.58 -4.03
C ALA A 414 22.46 -25.55 -4.93
N GLU A 415 23.79 -25.52 -4.87
CA GLU A 415 24.66 -26.45 -5.60
C GLU A 415 24.51 -27.89 -5.09
N GLU A 416 24.43 -28.10 -3.76
CA GLU A 416 24.17 -29.42 -3.18
C GLU A 416 22.78 -29.96 -3.56
N ALA A 417 21.75 -29.10 -3.55
CA ALA A 417 20.40 -29.48 -3.96
C ALA A 417 20.32 -29.86 -5.45
N LEU A 418 21.05 -29.14 -6.32
CA LEU A 418 21.19 -29.46 -7.74
C LEU A 418 21.92 -30.78 -7.95
N LYS A 419 22.98 -31.05 -7.18
CA LYS A 419 23.72 -32.31 -7.24
C LYS A 419 22.84 -33.50 -6.85
N ARG A 420 22.12 -33.41 -5.73
CA ARG A 420 21.17 -34.46 -5.29
C ARG A 420 20.07 -34.71 -6.31
N SER A 421 19.57 -33.65 -6.96
CA SER A 421 18.54 -33.76 -7.99
C SER A 421 19.06 -34.47 -9.24
N ARG A 422 20.31 -34.23 -9.65
CA ARG A 422 20.95 -34.97 -10.75
C ARG A 422 21.15 -36.45 -10.43
N GLU A 423 21.66 -36.76 -9.24
CA GLU A 423 21.84 -38.14 -8.78
C GLU A 423 20.50 -38.89 -8.73
N LEU A 424 19.42 -38.24 -8.30
CA LEU A 424 18.08 -38.83 -8.29
C LEU A 424 17.57 -39.14 -9.70
N ILE A 425 17.76 -38.22 -10.65
CA ILE A 425 17.36 -38.40 -12.05
C ILE A 425 18.15 -39.55 -12.69
N GLU A 426 19.46 -39.61 -12.46
CA GLU A 426 20.32 -40.66 -12.99
C GLU A 426 19.94 -42.04 -12.43
N ASN A 427 19.65 -42.13 -11.12
CA ASN A 427 19.13 -43.35 -10.50
C ASN A 427 17.76 -43.76 -11.07
N LEU A 428 16.87 -42.80 -11.31
CA LEU A 428 15.55 -43.06 -11.92
C LEU A 428 15.70 -43.56 -13.35
N GLU A 429 16.63 -43.02 -14.13
CA GLU A 429 16.90 -43.47 -15.50
C GLU A 429 17.53 -44.85 -15.55
N GLN A 430 18.44 -45.18 -14.62
CA GLN A 430 19.02 -46.51 -14.49
C GLN A 430 17.99 -47.56 -14.02
N SER A 431 16.92 -47.15 -13.33
CA SER A 431 15.84 -48.06 -12.88
C SER A 431 14.76 -48.35 -13.93
N LYS A 432 14.68 -47.54 -15.01
CA LYS A 432 13.69 -47.71 -16.09
C LYS A 432 13.75 -49.06 -16.85
N PRO A 433 14.90 -49.73 -17.05
CA PRO A 433 14.94 -51.02 -17.75
C PRO A 433 14.32 -52.16 -16.93
N LEU A 434 14.37 -52.09 -15.59
CA LEU A 434 13.83 -53.12 -14.70
C LEU A 434 12.30 -53.10 -14.57
N LEU A 435 11.66 -52.03 -15.04
CA LEU A 435 10.20 -51.86 -15.05
C LEU A 435 9.57 -52.20 -16.41
N ARG A 436 10.36 -52.55 -17.43
CA ARG A 436 9.84 -52.97 -18.75
C ARG A 436 9.63 -54.48 -18.88
N ASP A 437 10.21 -55.28 -18.00
CA ASP A 437 10.10 -56.75 -18.02
C ASP A 437 9.24 -57.31 -16.87
N ARG A 438 8.40 -56.47 -16.25
CA ARG A 438 7.26 -56.85 -15.40
C ARG A 438 5.99 -56.29 -16.00
#